data_AF-A0A2E3GZJ5-F1
#
_entry.id   AF-A0A2E3GZJ5-F1
#
_cell.length_a   1.000
_cell.length_b   1.000
_cell.length_c   1.000
_cell.angle_alpha   90.00
_cell.angle_beta   90.00
_cell.angle_gamma   90.00
#
_symmetry.space_group_name_H-M   'P 1'
#
loop_
_entity.id
_entity.type
_entity.pdbx_description
1 polymer ?
#
loop_
_entity_poly.entity_id
_entity_poly.type
_entity_poly.pdbx_seq_one_letter_code
_entity_poly.pdbx_strand_id
1 'polypeptide(L)'
;MAEYPTSFDKEDLLKCARGELFGPGNAQLPEPPMLMMDRITDISGDGGEHGKGHVTAEFDITPDLWFFQCHFPGNPIMPGCLGLDGLWQLTGFNLGWRGWQGRGYALG
;
A
#
# COMPACT_ATOMS: atom_id res chain seq x y z
N MET A 1 0.24 16.44 -13.80
CA MET A 1 0.12 16.06 -12.38
C MET A 1 -0.97 15.00 -12.27
N ALA A 2 -0.87 14.08 -11.32
CA ALA A 2 -1.93 13.08 -11.10
C ALA A 2 -3.25 13.81 -10.77
N GLU A 3 -4.38 13.26 -11.23
CA GLU A 3 -5.72 13.79 -10.94
C GLU A 3 -6.23 13.38 -9.55
N TYR A 4 -5.45 12.59 -8.83
CA TYR A 4 -5.80 12.04 -7.53
C TYR A 4 -5.23 12.88 -6.36
N PRO A 5 -5.83 12.81 -5.17
CA PRO A 5 -5.28 13.39 -3.94
C PRO A 5 -3.83 12.97 -3.66
N THR A 6 -3.12 13.73 -2.84
CA THR A 6 -1.76 13.39 -2.38
C THR A 6 -1.74 12.69 -1.03
N SER A 7 -2.90 12.41 -0.44
CA SER A 7 -3.05 11.59 0.77
C SER A 7 -4.34 10.78 0.68
N PHE A 8 -4.35 9.61 1.33
CA PHE A 8 -5.43 8.63 1.27
C PHE A 8 -5.64 8.00 2.64
N ASP A 9 -6.88 7.97 3.10
CA ASP A 9 -7.24 7.30 4.35
C ASP A 9 -7.52 5.81 4.15
N LYS A 10 -7.88 5.11 5.24
CA LYS A 10 -8.14 3.66 5.19
C LYS A 10 -9.24 3.31 4.21
N GLU A 11 -10.31 4.10 4.15
CA GLU A 11 -11.45 3.80 3.28
C GLU A 11 -11.06 3.97 1.81
N ASP A 12 -10.22 4.96 1.48
CA ASP A 12 -9.70 5.12 0.13
C ASP A 12 -8.79 3.95 -0.30
N LEU A 13 -7.98 3.43 0.61
CA LEU A 13 -7.18 2.23 0.35
C LEU A 13 -8.06 0.99 0.12
N LEU A 14 -9.16 0.86 0.86
CA LEU A 14 -10.13 -0.21 0.65
C LEU A 14 -10.89 -0.06 -0.68
N LYS A 15 -11.25 1.17 -1.10
CA LYS A 15 -11.75 1.42 -2.45
C LYS A 15 -10.75 0.97 -3.52
N CYS A 16 -9.46 1.25 -3.31
CA CYS A 16 -8.42 0.76 -4.21
C CYS A 16 -8.38 -0.77 -4.25
N ALA A 17 -8.48 -1.44 -3.11
CA ALA A 17 -8.51 -2.89 -3.04
C ALA A 17 -9.72 -3.51 -3.78
N ARG A 18 -10.89 -2.87 -3.67
CA ARG A 18 -12.10 -3.23 -4.43
C ARG A 18 -12.06 -2.86 -5.92
N GLY A 19 -11.02 -2.17 -6.38
CA GLY A 19 -10.89 -1.74 -7.79
C GLY A 19 -11.74 -0.52 -8.15
N GLU A 20 -12.17 0.25 -7.15
CA GLU A 20 -13.06 1.40 -7.27
C GLU A 20 -12.28 2.74 -7.43
N LEU A 21 -10.94 2.72 -7.26
CA LEU A 21 -10.13 3.94 -7.26
C LEU A 21 -9.50 4.27 -8.63
N PHE A 22 -8.77 3.31 -9.23
CA PHE A 22 -8.03 3.53 -10.49
C PHE A 22 -8.79 3.04 -11.74
N GLY A 23 -10.03 2.56 -11.57
CA GLY A 23 -10.86 2.03 -12.65
C GLY A 23 -10.59 0.55 -12.98
N PRO A 24 -11.48 -0.06 -13.79
CA PRO A 24 -11.47 -1.49 -14.04
C PRO A 24 -10.20 -1.94 -14.79
N GLY A 25 -9.55 -2.99 -14.27
CA GLY A 25 -8.36 -3.59 -14.89
C GLY A 25 -7.03 -2.91 -14.57
N ASN A 26 -7.04 -1.85 -13.77
CA ASN A 26 -5.86 -1.13 -13.31
C ASN A 26 -5.38 -1.63 -11.94
N ALA A 27 -4.43 -0.90 -11.34
CA ALA A 27 -3.83 -1.26 -10.07
C ALA A 27 -4.90 -1.43 -8.97
N GLN A 28 -4.73 -2.47 -8.16
CA GLN A 28 -5.53 -2.74 -6.97
C GLN A 28 -4.56 -3.06 -5.83
N LEU A 29 -4.88 -2.58 -4.64
CA LEU A 29 -4.24 -3.04 -3.42
C LEU A 29 -4.79 -4.41 -3.01
N PRO A 30 -4.07 -5.19 -2.18
CA PRO A 30 -4.66 -6.33 -1.50
C PRO A 30 -5.75 -5.87 -0.52
N GLU A 31 -6.73 -6.73 -0.27
CA GLU A 31 -7.68 -6.58 0.84
C GLU A 31 -7.05 -7.05 2.17
N PRO A 32 -7.54 -6.62 3.33
CA PRO A 32 -7.24 -7.27 4.60
C PRO A 32 -7.50 -8.79 4.53
N PRO A 33 -6.63 -9.62 5.12
CA PRO A 33 -5.57 -9.26 6.05
C PRO A 33 -4.22 -8.93 5.40
N MET A 34 -4.14 -8.86 4.06
CA MET A 34 -2.90 -8.63 3.31
C MET A 34 -2.61 -7.17 2.99
N LEU A 35 -3.55 -6.24 3.23
CA LEU A 35 -3.30 -4.80 3.14
C LEU A 35 -2.36 -4.35 4.27
N MET A 36 -1.14 -3.90 3.93
CA MET A 36 -0.06 -3.61 4.89
C MET A 36 0.14 -2.12 5.20
N MET A 37 -0.91 -1.32 5.06
CA MET A 37 -0.93 0.10 5.43
C MET A 37 -2.37 0.54 5.78
N ASP A 38 -2.47 1.57 6.62
CA ASP A 38 -3.73 2.17 7.01
C ASP A 38 -4.00 3.50 6.31
N ARG A 39 -2.94 4.18 5.87
CA ARG A 39 -3.04 5.48 5.18
C ARG A 39 -1.77 5.79 4.42
N ILE A 40 -1.92 6.55 3.33
CA ILE A 40 -0.84 7.26 2.65
C ILE A 40 -0.92 8.72 3.09
N THR A 41 0.11 9.19 3.78
CA THR A 41 0.14 10.56 4.31
C THR A 41 0.65 11.57 3.27
N ASP A 42 1.48 11.11 2.34
CA ASP A 42 1.99 11.95 1.25
C ASP A 42 2.42 11.10 0.04
N ILE A 43 2.12 11.58 -1.18
CA ILE A 43 2.58 11.00 -2.44
C ILE A 43 2.88 12.10 -3.45
N SER A 44 4.00 11.97 -4.16
CA SER A 44 4.45 12.94 -5.15
C SER A 44 5.05 12.27 -6.40
N GLY A 45 4.93 12.96 -7.54
CA GLY A 45 5.54 12.59 -8.82
C GLY A 45 6.98 13.04 -9.00
N ASP A 46 7.40 14.08 -8.27
CA ASP A 46 8.64 14.85 -8.47
C ASP A 46 9.41 15.14 -7.17
N GLY A 47 8.91 14.70 -6.02
CA GLY A 47 9.61 14.73 -4.73
C GLY A 47 10.66 13.63 -4.55
N GLY A 48 10.98 13.33 -3.29
CA GLY A 48 11.99 12.34 -2.90
C GLY A 48 13.44 12.76 -3.15
N GLU A 49 14.38 11.96 -2.62
CA GLU A 49 15.83 12.23 -2.68
C GLU A 49 16.38 12.37 -4.11
N HIS A 50 15.74 11.72 -5.07
CA HIS A 50 16.16 11.70 -6.47
C HIS A 50 15.30 12.57 -7.40
N GLY A 51 14.33 13.32 -6.87
CA GLY A 51 13.42 14.15 -7.67
C GLY A 51 12.54 13.35 -8.65
N LYS A 52 12.24 12.09 -8.31
CA LYS A 52 11.47 11.14 -9.14
C LYS A 52 10.16 10.69 -8.47
N GLY A 53 9.80 11.35 -7.36
CA GLY A 53 8.64 11.05 -6.54
C GLY A 53 8.96 10.23 -5.30
N HIS A 54 7.97 10.14 -4.41
CA HIS A 54 8.01 9.38 -3.18
C HIS A 54 6.59 8.97 -2.75
N VAL A 55 6.51 8.06 -1.80
CA VAL A 55 5.28 7.70 -1.09
C VAL A 55 5.61 7.53 0.38
N THR A 56 4.85 8.18 1.26
CA THR A 56 4.93 8.02 2.71
C THR A 56 3.60 7.44 3.19
N ALA A 57 3.67 6.35 3.95
CA ALA A 57 2.50 5.64 4.46
C ALA A 57 2.73 5.17 5.90
N GLU A 58 1.64 4.89 6.59
CA GLU A 58 1.64 4.45 7.99
C GLU A 58 0.80 3.18 8.15
N PHE A 59 1.18 2.35 9.10
CA PHE A 59 0.46 1.15 9.52
C PHE A 59 0.43 1.12 11.05
N ASP A 60 -0.76 1.15 11.63
CA ASP A 60 -0.98 1.22 13.06
C ASP A 60 -0.73 -0.17 13.68
N ILE A 61 0.23 -0.25 14.60
CA ILE A 61 0.57 -1.50 15.27
C ILE A 61 -0.27 -1.66 16.54
N THR A 62 -1.12 -2.69 16.55
CA THR A 62 -1.88 -3.08 17.73
C THR A 62 -1.62 -4.55 18.09
N PRO A 63 -1.70 -4.95 19.38
CA PRO A 63 -1.40 -6.33 19.80
C PRO A 63 -2.33 -7.40 19.19
N ASP A 64 -3.49 -7.00 18.68
CA ASP A 64 -4.53 -7.87 18.10
C ASP A 64 -4.35 -8.14 16.60
N LEU A 65 -3.33 -7.55 15.95
CA LEU A 65 -3.04 -7.84 14.55
C LEU A 65 -2.79 -9.34 14.33
N TRP A 66 -3.45 -9.88 13.30
CA TRP A 66 -3.58 -11.32 13.05
C TRP A 66 -2.25 -12.07 13.07
N PHE A 67 -1.19 -11.47 12.52
CA PHE A 67 0.11 -12.12 12.38
C PHE A 67 0.82 -12.34 13.71
N PHE A 68 0.53 -11.54 14.75
CA PHE A 68 1.15 -11.73 16.06
C PHE A 68 0.72 -13.03 16.74
N GLN A 69 -0.48 -13.54 16.42
CA GLN A 69 -0.97 -14.81 16.96
C GLN A 69 -0.21 -16.02 16.39
N CYS A 70 0.32 -15.91 15.17
CA CYS A 70 0.95 -17.02 14.47
C CYS A 70 2.47 -16.86 14.24
N HIS A 71 3.04 -15.67 14.44
CA HIS A 71 4.44 -15.38 14.17
C HIS A 71 5.07 -14.65 15.35
N PHE A 72 5.57 -15.34 16.37
CA PHE A 72 5.51 -16.77 16.66
C PHE A 72 4.71 -17.00 17.96
N PRO A 73 4.14 -18.20 18.20
CA PRO A 73 3.52 -18.49 19.50
C PRO A 73 4.48 -18.23 20.66
N GLY A 74 4.10 -17.33 21.57
CA GLY A 74 4.93 -16.91 22.72
C GLY A 74 6.06 -15.91 22.41
N ASN A 75 6.21 -15.49 21.16
CA ASN A 75 7.18 -14.50 20.70
C ASN A 75 6.59 -13.67 19.54
N PRO A 76 5.62 -12.77 19.82
CA PRO A 76 4.88 -12.04 18.79
C PRO A 76 5.78 -11.01 18.09
N ILE A 77 5.99 -11.19 16.80
CA ILE A 77 6.84 -10.37 15.94
C ILE A 77 6.16 -10.21 14.58
N MET A 78 6.06 -8.98 14.06
CA MET A 78 5.55 -8.78 12.69
C MET A 78 6.46 -9.50 11.69
N PRO A 79 5.93 -10.33 10.78
CA PRO A 79 6.73 -10.94 9.72
C PRO A 79 7.39 -9.86 8.86
N GLY A 80 8.72 -9.86 8.76
CA GLY A 80 9.44 -8.86 7.96
C GLY A 80 9.06 -8.87 6.47
N CYS A 81 8.64 -10.02 5.95
CA CYS A 81 8.13 -10.14 4.58
C CYS A 81 6.85 -9.35 4.33
N LEU A 82 6.01 -9.12 5.34
CA LEU A 82 4.81 -8.28 5.20
C LEU A 82 5.19 -6.79 5.08
N GLY A 83 6.24 -6.36 5.80
CA GLY A 83 6.80 -5.01 5.61
C GLY A 83 7.36 -4.82 4.20
N LEU A 84 8.05 -5.84 3.67
CA LEU A 84 8.52 -5.84 2.28
C LEU A 84 7.36 -5.78 1.28
N ASP A 85 6.29 -6.55 1.52
CA ASP A 85 5.10 -6.52 0.68
C ASP A 85 4.40 -5.15 0.72
N GLY A 86 4.38 -4.49 1.88
CA GLY A 86 3.92 -3.10 2.01
C GLY A 86 4.66 -2.14 1.07
N LEU A 87 5.97 -2.29 0.91
CA LEU A 87 6.75 -1.49 -0.05
C LEU A 87 6.38 -1.78 -1.51
N TRP A 88 6.14 -3.05 -1.86
CA TRP A 88 5.67 -3.42 -3.20
C TRP A 88 4.26 -2.90 -3.49
N GLN A 89 3.36 -2.99 -2.51
CA GLN A 89 2.01 -2.43 -2.58
C GLN A 89 2.04 -0.92 -2.85
N LEU A 90 2.85 -0.15 -2.09
CA LEU A 90 3.01 1.29 -2.30
C LEU A 90 3.61 1.62 -3.67
N THR A 91 4.56 0.81 -4.14
CA THR A 91 5.14 0.96 -5.48
C THR A 91 4.07 0.80 -6.56
N GLY A 92 3.26 -0.26 -6.48
CA GLY A 92 2.15 -0.48 -7.41
C GLY A 92 1.08 0.62 -7.34
N PHE A 93 0.73 1.05 -6.12
CA PHE A 93 -0.21 2.16 -5.91
C PHE A 93 0.29 3.44 -6.56
N ASN A 94 1.56 3.80 -6.41
CA ASN A 94 2.16 4.99 -7.03
C ASN A 94 2.07 4.95 -8.57
N LEU A 95 2.23 3.78 -9.19
CA LEU A 95 2.04 3.65 -10.64
C LEU A 95 0.59 3.91 -11.04
N GLY A 96 -0.38 3.33 -10.32
CA GLY A 96 -1.80 3.60 -10.53
C GLY A 96 -2.17 5.07 -10.32
N TRP A 97 -1.64 5.68 -9.26
CA TRP A 97 -1.82 7.10 -8.94
C TRP A 97 -1.27 8.03 -10.04
N ARG A 98 -0.20 7.63 -10.73
CA ARG A 98 0.33 8.35 -11.91
C ARG A 98 -0.51 8.16 -13.18
N GLY A 99 -1.60 7.39 -13.12
CA GLY A 99 -2.45 7.07 -14.25
C GLY A 99 -1.89 5.96 -15.14
N TRP A 100 -0.91 5.18 -14.68
CA TRP A 100 -0.41 4.05 -15.45
C TRP A 100 -1.41 2.90 -15.40
N GLN A 101 -1.59 2.22 -16.52
CA GLN A 101 -2.62 1.21 -16.69
C GLN A 101 -2.06 -0.21 -16.50
N GLY A 102 -2.93 -1.12 -16.07
CA GLY A 102 -2.63 -2.54 -15.89
C GLY A 102 -2.60 -2.99 -14.42
N ARG A 103 -2.45 -4.31 -14.24
CA ARG A 103 -2.51 -4.96 -12.92
C ARG A 103 -1.11 -5.07 -12.32
N GLY A 104 -1.03 -4.86 -11.00
CA GLY A 104 0.20 -5.07 -10.24
C GLY A 104 0.50 -6.56 -10.08
N TYR A 105 1.72 -6.97 -10.43
CA TYR A 105 2.26 -8.30 -10.15
C TYR A 105 3.68 -8.16 -9.63
N ALA A 106 3.98 -8.74 -8.47
CA ALA A 106 5.35 -8.94 -8.01
C ALA A 106 5.84 -10.29 -8.55
N LEU A 107 6.40 -10.27 -9.77
CA LEU A 107 6.99 -11.45 -10.38
C LEU A 107 8.44 -11.56 -9.91
N GLY A 108 8.75 -12.62 -9.15
CA GLY A 108 10.09 -12.93 -8.66
C GLY A 108 11.01 -13.52 -9.72
#